data_AF-A0A945FGD4-F1
#
_entry.id   AF-A0A945FGD4-F1
#
_cell.length_a   1.000
_cell.length_b   1.000
_cell.length_c   1.000
_cell.angle_alpha   90.00
_cell.angle_beta   90.00
_cell.angle_gamma   90.00
#
_symmetry.space_group_name_H-M   'P 1'
#
loop_
_entity.id
_entity.type
_entity.pdbx_description
1 polymer ?
#
loop_
_entity_poly.entity_id
_entity_poly.type
_entity_poly.pdbx_seq_one_letter_code
_entity_poly.pdbx_strand_id
1 'polypeptide(L)' 'MSKFAFKYQTIIFSTFLLASCSTIYKDHGYLPLDTDLKSVVVGKDTRNSVTELLGSPSGSGVLEDGAIFYISTK' A
#
# COMPACT_ATOMS: atom_id res chain seq x y z
N MET A 1 -35.57 31.65 -21.33
CA MET A 1 -34.24 31.33 -20.76
C MET A 1 -34.40 30.11 -19.85
N SER A 2 -34.10 28.87 -20.28
CA SER A 2 -33.81 27.75 -19.32
C SER A 2 -33.53 26.40 -19.97
N LYS A 3 -34.02 26.09 -21.18
CA LYS A 3 -33.80 24.75 -21.78
C LYS A 3 -32.31 24.42 -22.02
N PHE A 4 -31.53 25.43 -22.41
CA PHE A 4 -30.08 25.28 -22.62
C PHE A 4 -29.33 25.10 -21.28
N ALA A 5 -29.71 25.86 -20.25
CA ALA A 5 -29.19 25.71 -18.89
C ALA A 5 -29.54 24.33 -18.30
N PHE A 6 -30.77 23.86 -18.48
CA PHE A 6 -31.24 22.55 -18.00
C PHE A 6 -30.54 21.37 -18.72
N LYS A 7 -30.26 21.51 -20.02
CA LYS A 7 -29.45 20.53 -20.78
C LYS A 7 -28.00 20.49 -20.30
N TYR A 8 -27.39 21.64 -20.03
CA TYR A 8 -26.02 21.68 -19.49
C TYR A 8 -25.95 21.09 -18.08
N GLN A 9 -26.94 21.37 -17.24
CA GLN A 9 -27.01 20.85 -15.87
C GLN A 9 -27.16 19.33 -15.82
N THR A 10 -27.94 18.74 -16.73
CA THR A 10 -28.07 17.28 -16.87
C THR A 10 -26.82 16.62 -17.42
N ILE A 11 -26.13 17.24 -18.39
CA ILE A 11 -24.84 16.74 -18.91
C ILE A 11 -23.77 16.74 -17.81
N ILE A 12 -23.63 17.84 -17.07
CA ILE A 12 -22.65 17.98 -15.98
C ILE A 12 -22.92 16.96 -14.86
N PHE A 13 -24.18 16.77 -14.48
CA PHE A 13 -24.55 15.79 -13.48
C PHE A 13 -24.23 14.35 -13.95
N SER A 14 -24.53 14.05 -15.21
CA SER A 14 -24.23 12.73 -15.79
C SER A 14 -22.73 12.42 -15.80
N THR A 15 -21.88 13.36 -16.20
CA THR A 15 -20.41 13.14 -16.21
C THR A 15 -19.84 12.97 -14.81
N PHE A 16 -20.36 13.68 -13.80
CA PHE A 16 -19.92 13.53 -12.42
C PHE A 16 -20.24 12.14 -11.84
N LEU A 17 -21.41 11.58 -12.20
CA LEU A 17 -21.79 10.22 -11.81
C LEU A 17 -20.90 9.15 -12.43
N LEU A 18 -20.38 9.36 -13.65
CA LEU A 18 -19.47 8.40 -14.29
C LEU A 18 -18.06 8.43 -13.66
N ALA A 19 -17.61 9.59 -13.18
CA ALA A 19 -16.29 9.75 -12.56
C ALA A 19 -16.19 9.08 -11.17
N SER A 20 -17.31 8.88 -10.47
CA SER A 20 -17.32 8.25 -9.15
C SER A 20 -17.04 6.74 -9.19
N CYS A 21 -17.18 6.11 -10.37
CA CYS A 21 -16.87 4.70 -10.57
C CYS A 21 -15.41 4.49 -11.01
N SER A 22 -14.48 5.18 -10.35
CA SER A 22 -13.04 4.94 -10.54
C SER A 22 -12.51 3.94 -9.50
N THR A 23 -11.53 3.14 -9.91
CA THR A 23 -10.86 2.20 -9.00
C THR A 23 -10.06 2.97 -7.95
N ILE A 24 -10.12 2.51 -6.70
CA ILE A 24 -9.32 3.05 -5.59
C ILE A 24 -8.30 1.99 -5.21
N TYR A 25 -7.03 2.22 -5.55
CA TYR A 25 -5.93 1.36 -5.11
C TYR A 25 -5.64 1.61 -3.63
N LYS A 26 -5.42 0.53 -2.88
CA LYS A 26 -5.14 0.57 -1.44
C LYS A 26 -3.92 -0.29 -1.16
N ASP A 27 -2.77 0.30 -1.41
CA ASP A 27 -1.49 -0.36 -1.19
C ASP A 27 -1.11 -0.21 0.28
N HIS A 28 -0.75 -1.32 0.91
CA HIS A 28 -0.44 -1.37 2.33
C HIS A 28 0.84 -2.18 2.58
N GLY A 29 1.49 -1.87 3.70
CA GLY A 29 2.71 -2.54 4.15
C GLY A 29 3.96 -2.11 3.40
N TYR A 30 5.04 -2.88 3.57
CA TYR A 30 6.34 -2.62 2.98
C TYR A 30 7.02 -3.94 2.65
N LEU A 31 7.49 -4.05 1.40
CA LEU A 31 8.30 -5.17 0.94
C LEU A 31 9.69 -4.62 0.54
N PRO A 32 10.76 -4.98 1.27
CA PRO A 32 12.12 -4.60 0.93
C PRO A 32 12.50 -5.01 -0.48
N LEU A 33 13.45 -4.27 -1.07
CA LEU A 33 14.02 -4.60 -2.36
C LEU A 33 14.86 -5.88 -2.25
N ASP A 34 14.91 -6.67 -3.33
CA ASP A 34 15.74 -7.88 -3.39
C ASP A 34 17.22 -7.61 -3.11
N THR A 35 17.71 -6.40 -3.41
CA THR A 35 19.08 -5.97 -3.12
C THR A 35 19.35 -5.89 -1.63
N ASP A 36 18.36 -5.43 -0.86
CA ASP A 36 18.46 -5.23 0.58
C ASP A 36 18.22 -6.55 1.32
N LEU A 37 17.40 -7.44 0.76
CA LEU A 37 17.26 -8.80 1.30
C LEU A 37 18.56 -9.60 1.17
N LYS A 38 19.35 -9.35 0.13
CA LYS A 38 20.64 -10.02 -0.09
C LYS A 38 21.74 -9.57 0.85
N SER A 39 21.61 -8.42 1.52
CA SER A 39 22.58 -7.97 2.53
C SER A 39 22.33 -8.62 3.90
N VAL A 40 21.19 -9.28 4.10
CA VAL A 40 20.93 -10.10 5.31
C VAL A 40 21.62 -11.46 5.20
N VAL A 41 22.44 -11.79 6.19
CA VAL A 41 23.21 -13.04 6.26
C VAL A 41 22.74 -13.89 7.44
N VAL A 42 22.19 -15.06 7.13
CA VAL A 42 21.69 -16.03 8.13
C VAL A 42 22.82 -16.47 9.07
N GLY A 43 22.55 -16.45 10.37
CA GLY A 43 23.50 -16.84 11.42
C GLY A 43 24.51 -15.76 11.81
N LYS A 44 24.61 -14.67 11.05
CA LYS A 44 25.39 -13.47 11.40
C LYS A 44 24.48 -12.34 11.86
N ASP A 45 23.40 -12.10 11.12
CA ASP A 45 22.45 -11.05 11.44
C ASP A 45 21.48 -11.48 12.54
N THR A 46 21.17 -10.51 13.39
CA THR A 46 20.17 -10.64 14.45
C THR A 46 18.90 -9.92 14.01
N ARG A 47 17.79 -10.21 14.69
CA ARG A 47 16.53 -9.49 14.46
C ARG A 47 16.72 -7.97 14.46
N ASN A 48 17.49 -7.44 15.41
CA ASN A 48 17.71 -6.00 15.52
C ASN A 48 18.51 -5.46 14.33
N SER A 49 19.57 -6.16 13.91
CA SER A 49 20.35 -5.72 12.74
C SER A 49 19.51 -5.75 11.46
N VAL A 50 18.63 -6.74 11.31
CA VAL A 50 17.67 -6.81 10.19
C VAL A 50 16.70 -5.62 10.23
N THR A 51 16.16 -5.24 11.39
CA THR A 51 15.26 -4.09 11.49
C THR A 51 15.97 -2.74 11.33
N GLU A 52 17.26 -2.65 11.65
CA GLU A 52 18.06 -1.45 11.40
C GLU A 52 18.39 -1.30 9.91
N LEU A 53 18.68 -2.43 9.25
CA LEU A 53 18.99 -2.51 7.82
C LEU A 53 17.75 -2.27 6.94
N LEU A 54 16.64 -2.96 7.23
CA LEU A 54 15.43 -2.99 6.41
C LEU A 54 14.32 -2.05 6.91
N GLY A 55 14.48 -1.45 8.08
CA GLY A 55 13.47 -0.64 8.73
C GLY A 55 12.41 -1.45 9.48
N SER A 56 11.35 -0.78 9.94
CA SER A 56 10.29 -1.41 10.72
C SER A 56 9.54 -2.48 9.92
N PRO A 57 9.26 -3.66 10.50
CA PRO A 57 8.52 -4.72 9.84
C PRO A 57 7.05 -4.34 9.65
N SER A 58 6.39 -4.99 8.68
CA SER A 58 4.95 -4.83 8.45
C SER A 58 4.11 -5.48 9.56
N GLY A 59 4.66 -6.47 10.25
CA GLY A 59 4.04 -7.10 11.40
C GLY A 59 4.99 -8.05 12.13
N SER A 60 4.57 -8.51 13.30
CA SER A 60 5.29 -9.48 14.12
C SER A 60 4.38 -10.60 14.58
N GLY A 61 4.91 -11.81 14.70
CA GLY A 61 4.26 -12.97 15.28
C GLY A 61 4.08 -12.80 16.78
N VAL A 62 3.03 -13.44 17.30
CA VAL A 62 2.64 -13.40 18.72
C VAL A 62 3.38 -14.48 19.54
N LEU A 63 3.89 -15.51 18.89
CA LEU A 63 4.60 -16.62 19.53
C LEU A 63 5.97 -16.17 20.07
N GLU A 64 6.55 -16.95 20.98
CA GLU A 64 7.79 -16.64 21.69
C GLU A 64 8.98 -16.37 20.76
N ASP A 65 9.07 -17.12 19.66
CA ASP A 65 10.11 -16.92 18.62
C ASP A 65 9.92 -15.63 17.81
N GLY A 66 8.74 -15.00 17.95
CA GLY A 66 8.48 -13.62 17.61
C GLY A 66 8.73 -13.21 16.16
N ALA A 67 8.57 -14.10 15.17
CA ALA A 67 8.90 -13.85 13.76
C ALA A 67 8.46 -12.46 13.25
N ILE A 68 9.26 -11.81 12.40
CA ILE A 68 8.88 -10.55 11.74
C ILE A 68 8.59 -10.77 10.28
N PHE A 69 7.61 -10.03 9.77
CA PHE A 69 7.12 -10.16 8.42
C PHE A 69 7.18 -8.81 7.70
N TYR A 70 7.70 -8.83 6.49
CA TYR A 70 7.64 -7.73 5.52
C TYR A 70 6.70 -8.17 4.41
N ILE A 71 5.53 -7.54 4.34
CA ILE A 71 4.45 -7.94 3.44
C ILE A 71 3.91 -6.67 2.82
N SER A 72 3.64 -6.70 1.52
CA SER A 72 2.96 -5.62 0.83
C SER A 72 1.79 -6.15 0.01
N THR A 73 0.69 -5.40 0.00
CA THR A 73 -0.44 -5.62 -0.91
C THR A 73 -0.48 -4.49 -1.94
N LYS A 74 -0.87 -4.82 -3.16
CA LYS A 74 -1.10 -3.90 -4.29
C LYS A 74 -2.53 -4.03 -4.78
#